data_AF-A0AAI9LBA7-F1
#
_entry.id   AF-A0AAI9LBA7-F1
#
_cell.length_a   1.000
_cell.length_b   1.000
_cell.length_c   1.000
_cell.angle_alpha   90.00
_cell.angle_beta   90.00
_cell.angle_gamma   90.00
#
_symmetry.space_group_name_H-M   'P 1'
#
loop_
_entity.id
_entity.type
_entity.pdbx_description
1 polymer ?
#
loop_
_entity_poly.entity_id
_entity_poly.type
_entity_poly.pdbx_seq_one_letter_code
_entity_poly.pdbx_strand_id
1 'polypeptide(L)'
;MQFLDDSLHPENMDKVVITVAPYGPEWMPEDFPEDIPVTMEEQIQKAVDCYNAGATVLNLHVRGLDGKGSRRLSKFNERIAGVRAAVPLRKAA
;
A
#
# COMPACT_ATOMS: atom_id res chain seq x y z
N MET A 1 14.07 -17.76 19.91
CA MET A 1 12.67 -17.50 19.56
C MET A 1 11.87 -18.68 20.06
N GLN A 2 10.91 -18.48 20.96
CA GLN A 2 9.97 -19.52 21.37
C GLN A 2 8.78 -19.45 20.42
N PHE A 3 8.78 -20.31 19.41
CA PHE A 3 7.57 -20.55 18.62
C PHE A 3 6.82 -21.67 19.30
N LEU A 4 5.54 -21.45 19.60
CA LEU A 4 4.65 -22.53 20.03
C LEU A 4 4.38 -23.44 18.83
N ASP A 5 4.11 -24.72 19.09
CA ASP A 5 3.69 -25.65 18.04
C ASP A 5 2.50 -25.03 17.27
N ASP A 6 2.54 -25.14 15.95
CA ASP A 6 1.55 -24.63 15.00
C ASP A 6 1.30 -23.10 14.99
N SER A 7 2.13 -22.30 15.67
CA SER A 7 1.97 -20.83 15.73
C SER A 7 2.18 -20.07 14.41
N LEU A 8 2.69 -20.73 13.36
CA LEU A 8 2.88 -20.13 12.03
C LEU A 8 1.66 -20.31 11.12
N HIS A 9 0.67 -21.09 11.54
CA HIS A 9 -0.56 -21.30 10.79
C HIS A 9 -1.49 -20.09 10.93
N PRO A 10 -1.96 -19.47 9.82
CA PRO A 10 -2.82 -18.28 9.88
C PRO A 10 -4.09 -18.42 10.72
N GLU A 11 -4.66 -19.61 10.78
CA GLU A 11 -5.82 -19.96 11.61
C GLU A 11 -5.55 -19.89 13.11
N ASN A 12 -4.29 -20.00 13.53
CA ASN A 12 -3.85 -19.99 14.93
C ASN A 12 -3.20 -18.66 15.34
N MET A 13 -2.99 -17.74 14.40
CA MET A 13 -2.40 -16.43 14.67
C MET A 13 -3.45 -15.46 15.22
N ASP A 14 -3.06 -14.68 16.23
CA ASP A 14 -3.86 -13.54 16.68
C ASP A 14 -4.05 -12.55 15.53
N LYS A 15 -5.19 -11.82 15.56
CA LYS A 15 -5.43 -10.74 14.61
C LYS A 15 -4.38 -9.65 14.80
N VAL A 16 -3.63 -9.34 13.74
CA VAL A 16 -2.61 -8.30 13.71
C VAL A 16 -2.96 -7.18 12.74
N VAL A 17 -2.35 -6.01 12.95
CA VAL A 17 -2.39 -4.90 12.00
C VAL A 17 -1.31 -5.12 10.95
N ILE A 18 -1.70 -5.23 9.68
CA ILE A 18 -0.76 -5.33 8.56
C ILE A 18 -0.67 -3.95 7.90
N THR A 19 0.51 -3.34 8.02
CA THR A 19 0.86 -2.10 7.31
C THR A 19 1.66 -2.46 6.06
N VAL A 20 1.15 -2.07 4.88
CA VAL A 20 1.86 -2.29 3.62
C VAL A 20 2.45 -0.97 3.13
N ALA A 21 3.74 -0.98 2.85
CA ALA A 21 4.44 0.04 2.06
C ALA A 21 4.74 -0.58 0.68
N PRO A 22 3.85 -0.42 -0.32
CA PRO A 22 3.97 -1.17 -1.57
C PRO A 22 5.20 -0.78 -2.40
N TYR A 23 5.71 0.44 -2.20
CA TYR A 23 6.96 0.93 -2.77
C TYR A 23 7.43 2.16 -2.00
N GLY A 24 8.74 2.33 -1.92
CA GLY A 24 9.39 3.51 -1.34
C GLY A 24 9.79 4.56 -2.41
N PRO A 25 10.16 5.77 -1.98
CA PRO A 25 10.68 6.81 -2.88
C PRO A 25 12.13 6.57 -3.30
N GLU A 26 12.81 5.60 -2.68
CA GLU A 26 14.21 5.25 -2.90
C GLU A 26 14.45 4.61 -4.29
N TRP A 27 13.50 3.81 -4.76
CA TRP A 27 13.59 3.10 -6.03
C TRP A 27 13.02 3.93 -7.20
N MET A 28 13.58 3.76 -8.39
CA MET A 28 13.07 4.28 -9.65
C MET A 28 12.20 3.21 -10.35
N PRO A 29 11.25 3.60 -11.21
CA PRO A 29 10.44 2.64 -11.96
C PRO A 29 11.26 1.63 -12.77
N GLU A 30 12.41 2.04 -13.27
CA GLU A 30 13.33 1.17 -14.04
C GLU A 30 13.92 0.02 -13.21
N ASP A 31 14.02 0.18 -11.88
CA ASP A 31 14.52 -0.87 -11.00
C ASP A 31 13.51 -2.04 -10.91
N PHE A 32 12.20 -1.72 -10.94
CA PHE A 32 11.10 -2.69 -10.86
C PHE A 32 9.90 -2.25 -11.74
N PRO A 33 9.99 -2.40 -13.07
CA PRO A 33 9.02 -1.82 -14.01
C PRO A 33 7.58 -2.33 -13.85
N GLU A 34 7.41 -3.56 -13.37
CA GLU A 34 6.10 -4.19 -13.17
C GLU A 34 5.46 -3.81 -11.83
N ASP A 35 6.26 -3.34 -10.87
CA ASP A 35 5.82 -3.17 -9.48
C ASP A 35 5.66 -1.71 -9.05
N ILE A 36 6.41 -0.78 -9.66
CA ILE A 36 6.44 0.63 -9.26
C ILE A 36 5.49 1.46 -10.15
N PRO A 37 4.29 1.82 -9.65
CA PRO A 37 3.34 2.62 -10.41
C PRO A 37 3.80 4.08 -10.56
N VAL A 38 3.51 4.68 -11.71
CA VAL A 38 3.91 6.06 -12.04
C VAL A 38 2.69 6.97 -12.11
N THR A 39 1.65 6.58 -12.84
CA THR A 39 0.44 7.40 -12.99
C THR A 39 -0.39 7.38 -11.70
N MET A 40 -1.21 8.41 -11.47
CA MET A 40 -2.03 8.47 -10.25
C MET A 40 -3.01 7.30 -10.16
N GLU A 41 -3.56 6.87 -11.29
CA GLU A 41 -4.49 5.74 -11.39
C GLU A 41 -3.80 4.43 -10.96
N GLU A 42 -2.62 4.13 -11.49
CA GLU A 42 -1.85 2.94 -11.07
C GLU A 42 -1.47 3.00 -9.59
N GLN A 43 -1.12 4.19 -9.08
CA GLN A 43 -0.78 4.39 -7.67
C GLN A 43 -2.00 4.13 -6.75
N ILE A 44 -3.22 4.43 -7.22
CA ILE A 44 -4.48 4.12 -6.52
C ILE A 44 -4.81 2.63 -6.67
N GLN A 45 -4.67 2.06 -7.86
CA GLN A 45 -4.94 0.65 -8.10
C GLN A 45 -4.06 -0.24 -7.21
N LYS A 46 -2.78 0.08 -7.04
CA LYS A 46 -1.89 -0.64 -6.13
C LYS A 46 -2.40 -0.61 -4.68
N ALA A 47 -3.03 0.48 -4.24
CA ALA A 47 -3.64 0.56 -2.92
C ALA A 47 -4.87 -0.36 -2.79
N VAL A 48 -5.69 -0.45 -3.84
CA VAL A 48 -6.82 -1.39 -3.93
C VAL A 48 -6.32 -2.83 -3.85
N ASP A 49 -5.24 -3.15 -4.56
CA ASP A 49 -4.64 -4.49 -4.54
C ASP A 49 -4.16 -4.85 -3.13
N CYS A 50 -3.45 -3.94 -2.45
CA CYS A 50 -3.03 -4.15 -1.06
C CYS A 50 -4.22 -4.37 -0.10
N TYR A 51 -5.30 -3.60 -0.28
CA TYR A 51 -6.51 -3.76 0.53
C TYR A 51 -7.18 -5.12 0.31
N ASN A 52 -7.31 -5.55 -0.95
CA ASN A 52 -7.90 -6.84 -1.31
C ASN A 52 -7.05 -8.01 -0.80
N ALA A 53 -5.73 -7.84 -0.73
CA ALA A 53 -4.80 -8.81 -0.14
C ALA A 53 -4.86 -8.88 1.40
N GLY A 54 -5.62 -7.98 2.07
CA GLY A 54 -5.83 -8.02 3.52
C GLY A 54 -5.08 -6.95 4.32
N ALA A 55 -4.41 -5.98 3.67
CA ALA A 55 -3.79 -4.88 4.37
C ALA A 55 -4.83 -4.01 5.11
N THR A 56 -4.51 -3.63 6.35
CA THR A 56 -5.35 -2.77 7.18
C THR A 56 -4.85 -1.33 7.24
N VAL A 57 -3.56 -1.11 6.94
CA VAL A 57 -2.94 0.21 6.88
C VAL A 57 -2.10 0.31 5.61
N LEU A 58 -2.21 1.42 4.90
CA LEU A 58 -1.39 1.72 3.72
C LEU A 58 -0.41 2.85 4.06
N ASN A 59 0.89 2.55 4.02
CA ASN A 59 1.92 3.56 3.99
C ASN A 59 2.10 4.03 2.53
N LEU A 60 1.67 5.26 2.24
CA LEU A 60 1.68 5.80 0.88
C LEU A 60 2.80 6.82 0.67
N HIS A 61 3.38 6.78 -0.53
CA HIS A 61 4.21 7.87 -1.07
C HIS A 61 3.44 8.54 -2.21
N VAL A 62 4.04 9.48 -2.94
CA VAL A 62 3.50 9.91 -4.24
C VAL A 62 4.66 10.05 -5.20
N ARG A 63 4.46 9.67 -6.46
CA ARG A 63 5.46 9.80 -7.54
C ARG A 63 4.96 10.75 -8.62
N GLY A 64 5.87 11.47 -9.26
CA GLY A 64 5.61 12.23 -10.48
C GLY A 64 5.70 11.37 -11.74
N LEU A 65 5.30 11.93 -12.89
CA LEU A 65 5.44 11.27 -14.19
C LEU A 65 6.89 11.12 -14.64
N ASP A 66 7.81 11.87 -14.03
CA ASP A 66 9.26 11.71 -14.17
C ASP A 66 9.80 10.49 -13.40
N GLY A 67 8.90 9.73 -12.79
CA GLY A 67 9.25 8.57 -11.99
C GLY A 67 9.94 8.94 -10.69
N LYS A 68 9.96 10.19 -10.21
CA LYS A 68 10.61 10.55 -8.93
C LYS A 68 9.60 10.78 -7.81
N GLY A 69 10.03 10.51 -6.58
CA GLY A 69 9.23 10.81 -5.38
C GLY A 69 8.84 12.29 -5.31
N SER A 70 7.57 12.56 -5.07
CA SER A 70 6.98 13.89 -4.95
C SER A 70 6.71 14.25 -3.50
N ARG A 71 6.88 15.54 -3.17
CA ARG A 71 6.50 16.14 -1.88
C ARG A 71 5.36 17.16 -2.03
N ARG A 72 4.72 17.22 -3.21
CA ARG A 72 3.66 18.19 -3.49
C ARG A 72 2.38 17.79 -2.77
N LEU A 73 1.96 18.56 -1.77
CA LEU A 73 0.77 18.28 -0.97
C LEU A 73 -0.51 18.11 -1.82
N SER A 74 -0.63 18.85 -2.92
CA SER A 74 -1.76 18.69 -3.85
C SER A 74 -1.86 17.27 -4.42
N LYS A 75 -0.73 16.64 -4.72
CA LYS A 75 -0.68 15.26 -5.22
C LYS A 75 -0.96 14.22 -4.14
N PHE A 76 -0.58 14.50 -2.88
CA PHE A 76 -1.01 13.68 -1.74
C PHE A 76 -2.52 13.75 -1.54
N ASN A 77 -3.12 14.94 -1.61
CA ASN A 77 -4.56 15.10 -1.47
C ASN A 77 -5.32 14.38 -2.58
N GLU A 78 -4.86 14.50 -3.83
CA GLU A 78 -5.41 13.77 -4.98
C GLU A 78 -5.37 12.25 -4.74
N ARG A 79 -4.21 11.72 -4.34
CA ARG A 79 -4.06 10.30 -4.03
C ARG A 79 -4.95 9.84 -2.88
N ILE A 80 -4.99 10.58 -1.77
CA ILE A 80 -5.80 10.22 -0.60
C ILE A 80 -7.28 10.23 -0.95
N ALA A 81 -7.75 11.21 -1.73
CA ALA A 81 -9.12 11.26 -2.19
C ALA A 81 -9.46 10.07 -3.09
N GLY A 82 -8.59 9.75 -4.05
CA GLY A 82 -8.76 8.61 -4.94
C GLY A 82 -8.79 7.27 -4.20
N VAL A 83 -7.86 7.05 -3.27
CA VAL A 83 -7.83 5.83 -2.44
C VAL A 83 -9.09 5.72 -1.58
N ARG A 84 -9.55 6.80 -0.95
CA ARG A 84 -10.80 6.79 -0.15
C ARG A 84 -12.05 6.51 -0.97
N ALA A 85 -12.06 6.91 -2.25
CA ALA A 85 -13.16 6.61 -3.16
C ALA A 85 -13.15 5.15 -3.62
N ALA A 86 -11.96 4.58 -3.86
CA ALA A 86 -11.80 3.22 -4.38
C ALA A 86 -11.82 2.13 -3.29
N VAL A 87 -11.36 2.46 -2.07
CA VAL A 87 -11.22 1.52 -0.96
C VAL A 87 -12.21 1.87 0.15
N PRO A 88 -13.22 1.03 0.43
CA PRO A 88 -14.16 1.28 1.51
C PRO A 88 -13.48 1.16 2.87
N LEU A 89 -13.86 2.00 3.83
CA LEU A 89 -13.47 1.81 5.22
C LEU A 89 -14.07 0.50 5.73
N ARG A 90 -13.23 -0.47 6.13
CA ARG A 90 -13.70 -1.65 6.85
C ARG A 90 -14.40 -1.16 8.12
N LYS A 91 -15.69 -1.46 8.23
CA LYS A 91 -16.40 -1.31 9.50
C LYS A 91 -15.72 -2.23 10.50
N ALA A 92 -15.43 -1.71 11.69
CA ALA A 92 -14.94 -2.55 12.79
C ALA A 92 -15.96 -3.69 12.98
N ALA A 93 -15.48 -4.93 12.83
CA ALA A 93 -16.23 -6.14 13.08
C ALA A 93 -16.17 -6.49 14.56
#